data_AF-A0A1F2ZIL3-F1
#
_entry.id   AF-A0A1F2ZIL3-F1
#
_cell.length_a   1.000
_cell.length_b   1.000
_cell.length_c   1.000
_cell.angle_alpha   90.00
_cell.angle_beta   90.00
_cell.angle_gamma   90.00
#
_symmetry.space_group_name_H-M   'P 1'
#
loop_
_entity.id
_entity.type
_entity.pdbx_description
1 polymer ?
#
loop_
_entity_poly.entity_id
_entity_poly.type
_entity_poly.pdbx_seq_one_letter_code
_entity_poly.pdbx_strand_id
1 'polypeptide(L)'
;MLGKSDRNKSCLFFLLILASCAGKKIFYNTEIICPDGREILVRYARIDEIRAAILKADADKKFYKTSENYTIIRLPENRSFKIEKIAPEIMINCSLRESVMGQVDKIM
;
A
#
# COMPACT_ATOMS: atom_id res chain seq x y z
N MET A 1 -29.23 31.61 47.89
CA MET A 1 -29.96 30.65 47.03
C MET A 1 -29.03 30.26 45.89
N LEU A 2 -28.74 28.96 45.79
CA LEU A 2 -27.72 28.39 44.90
C LEU A 2 -28.03 28.64 43.42
N GLY A 3 -27.01 29.05 42.66
CA GLY A 3 -27.04 29.15 41.21
C GLY A 3 -27.25 27.77 40.58
N LYS A 4 -28.28 27.66 39.74
CA LYS A 4 -28.54 26.48 38.91
C LYS A 4 -27.45 26.35 37.86
N SER A 5 -26.67 25.28 37.98
CA SER A 5 -25.63 24.85 37.05
C SER A 5 -26.27 24.12 35.87
N ASP A 6 -26.56 24.85 34.79
CA ASP A 6 -26.98 24.28 33.49
C ASP A 6 -25.77 23.85 32.65
N ARG A 7 -24.89 23.00 33.19
CA ARG A 7 -23.67 22.50 32.50
C ARG A 7 -23.71 21.01 32.14
N ASN A 8 -24.89 20.37 32.08
CA ASN A 8 -24.95 18.91 32.03
C ASN A 8 -25.49 18.27 30.73
N LYS A 9 -25.85 19.05 29.70
CA LYS A 9 -26.36 18.47 28.43
C LYS A 9 -25.38 18.51 27.25
N SER A 10 -24.37 19.38 27.28
CA SER A 10 -23.40 19.49 26.16
C SER A 10 -22.28 18.43 26.19
N CYS A 11 -22.00 17.81 27.34
CA CYS A 11 -20.95 16.78 27.43
C CYS A 11 -21.37 15.42 26.85
N LEU A 12 -22.67 15.12 26.78
CA LEU A 12 -23.13 13.78 26.38
C LEU A 12 -23.05 13.53 24.86
N PHE A 13 -23.13 14.58 24.05
CA PHE A 13 -23.06 14.47 22.58
C PHE A 13 -21.62 14.25 22.07
N PHE A 14 -20.60 14.74 22.77
CA PHE A 14 -19.19 14.58 22.36
C PHE A 14 -18.65 13.16 22.61
N LEU A 15 -19.24 12.40 23.54
CA LEU A 15 -18.81 11.03 23.85
C LEU A 15 -19.22 10.00 22.78
N LEU A 16 -20.30 10.25 22.03
CA LEU A 16 -20.75 9.34 20.97
C LEU A 16 -19.93 9.46 19.67
N ILE A 17 -19.28 10.60 19.42
CA ILE A 17 -18.48 10.82 18.20
C ILE A 17 -17.12 10.11 18.27
N LEU A 18 -16.60 9.84 19.47
CA LEU A 18 -15.29 9.19 19.68
C LEU A 18 -15.33 7.66 19.57
N ALA A 19 -16.50 7.03 19.58
CA ALA A 19 -16.63 5.57 19.55
C ALA A 19 -16.57 4.95 18.13
N SER A 20 -16.50 5.76 17.06
CA SER A 20 -16.75 5.26 15.70
C SER A 20 -15.51 4.92 14.85
N CYS A 21 -14.27 5.07 15.34
CA CYS A 21 -13.07 4.86 14.49
C CYS A 21 -12.04 3.93 15.12
N ALA A 22 -12.36 2.64 15.17
CA ALA A 22 -11.35 1.59 15.39
C ALA A 22 -11.61 0.39 14.46
N GLY A 23 -11.74 0.66 13.16
CA GLY A 23 -11.62 -0.41 12.17
C GLY A 23 -10.18 -0.95 12.18
N LYS A 24 -9.99 -2.24 12.41
CA LYS A 24 -8.66 -2.87 12.27
C LYS A 24 -8.19 -2.69 10.82
N LYS A 25 -7.10 -1.94 10.61
CA LYS A 25 -6.46 -1.81 9.28
C LYS A 25 -5.91 -3.18 8.91
N ILE A 26 -6.48 -3.82 7.89
CA ILE A 26 -5.96 -5.07 7.35
C ILE A 26 -4.74 -4.72 6.49
N PHE A 27 -3.61 -5.35 6.79
CA PHE A 27 -2.38 -5.18 6.03
C PHE A 27 -2.19 -6.33 5.04
N TYR A 28 -1.64 -6.03 3.88
CA TYR A 28 -1.38 -6.98 2.81
C TYR A 28 0.09 -6.94 2.42
N ASN A 29 0.62 -8.08 2.02
CA ASN A 29 1.92 -8.18 1.36
C ASN A 29 1.68 -8.64 -0.08
N THR A 30 2.42 -8.06 -1.02
CA THR A 30 2.39 -8.46 -2.42
C THR A 30 3.75 -8.98 -2.81
N GLU A 31 3.78 -10.19 -3.36
CA GLU A 31 4.96 -10.79 -3.95
C GLU A 31 4.92 -10.61 -5.47
N ILE A 32 6.05 -10.18 -6.04
CA ILE A 32 6.25 -9.98 -7.46
C ILE A 32 7.18 -11.10 -7.95
N ILE A 33 6.71 -11.92 -8.86
CA ILE A 33 7.42 -13.08 -9.41
C ILE A 33 7.67 -12.82 -10.89
N CYS A 34 8.92 -12.54 -11.26
CA CYS A 34 9.28 -12.15 -12.61
C CYS A 34 9.73 -13.33 -13.48
N PRO A 35 9.58 -13.27 -14.82
CA PRO A 35 9.94 -14.37 -15.72
C PRO A 35 11.42 -14.77 -15.70
N ASP A 36 12.28 -13.89 -15.17
CA ASP A 36 13.71 -14.12 -14.98
C ASP A 36 14.05 -14.86 -13.68
N GLY A 37 13.03 -15.32 -12.95
CA GLY A 37 13.16 -16.06 -11.68
C GLY A 37 13.36 -15.17 -10.46
N ARG A 38 13.27 -13.84 -10.59
CA ARG A 38 13.37 -12.94 -9.42
C ARG A 38 12.05 -12.85 -8.69
N GLU A 39 12.14 -12.93 -7.37
CA GLU A 39 11.01 -12.79 -6.46
C GLU A 39 11.24 -11.59 -5.54
N ILE A 40 10.25 -10.71 -5.42
CA ILE A 40 10.33 -9.49 -4.62
C ILE A 40 9.10 -9.41 -3.72
N LEU A 41 9.33 -9.44 -2.41
CA LEU A 41 8.27 -9.24 -1.41
C LEU A 41 8.11 -7.75 -1.07
N VAL A 42 6.95 -7.19 -1.39
CA VAL A 42 6.58 -5.83 -1.03
C VAL A 42 5.60 -5.86 0.14
N ARG A 43 6.05 -5.35 1.29
CA ARG A 43 5.25 -5.34 2.51
C ARG A 43 4.28 -4.16 2.55
N TYR A 44 3.13 -4.39 3.18
CA TYR A 44 2.11 -3.35 3.40
C TYR A 44 1.64 -2.70 2.09
N ALA A 45 1.51 -3.48 1.01
CA ALA A 45 1.09 -3.01 -0.29
C ALA A 45 0.17 -4.04 -0.93
N ARG A 46 -0.92 -3.55 -1.52
CA ARG A 46 -1.89 -4.38 -2.21
C ARG A 46 -1.50 -4.64 -3.66
N ILE A 47 -2.03 -5.72 -4.22
CA ILE A 47 -1.70 -6.15 -5.59
C ILE A 47 -2.12 -5.12 -6.65
N ASP A 48 -3.24 -4.44 -6.43
CA ASP A 48 -3.76 -3.38 -7.31
C ASP A 48 -2.86 -2.13 -7.28
N GLU A 49 -2.40 -1.73 -6.10
CA GLU A 49 -1.44 -0.62 -5.94
C GLU A 49 -0.12 -0.91 -6.67
N ILE A 50 0.41 -2.12 -6.50
CA ILE A 50 1.66 -2.55 -7.15
C ILE A 50 1.49 -2.61 -8.66
N ARG A 51 0.39 -3.20 -9.15
CA ARG A 51 0.11 -3.28 -10.59
C ARG A 51 -0.01 -1.89 -11.22
N ALA A 52 -0.74 -0.98 -10.58
CA ALA A 52 -0.89 0.40 -11.05
C ALA A 52 0.47 1.12 -11.09
N ALA A 53 1.31 0.92 -10.07
CA ALA A 53 2.62 1.54 -10.01
C ALA A 53 3.59 1.00 -11.10
N ILE A 54 3.55 -0.31 -11.40
CA ILE A 54 4.32 -0.91 -12.49
C ILE A 54 3.90 -0.33 -13.85
N LEU A 55 2.59 -0.30 -14.11
CA LEU A 55 2.06 0.25 -15.36
C LEU A 55 2.43 1.73 -15.53
N LYS A 56 2.37 2.50 -14.45
CA LYS A 56 2.79 3.90 -14.46
C LYS A 56 4.29 4.03 -14.75
N ALA A 57 5.14 3.21 -14.14
CA ALA A 57 6.58 3.25 -14.37
C ALA A 57 6.94 2.93 -15.84
N ASP A 58 6.24 1.99 -16.48
CA ASP A 58 6.41 1.68 -17.90
C ASP A 58 5.92 2.83 -18.80
N ALA A 59 4.76 3.41 -18.49
CA ALA A 59 4.26 4.58 -19.20
C ALA A 59 5.23 5.77 -19.08
N ASP A 60 5.74 6.05 -17.88
CA ASP A 60 6.72 7.11 -17.63
C ASP A 60 8.00 6.84 -18.45
N LYS A 61 8.54 5.62 -18.40
CA LYS A 61 9.74 5.27 -19.19
C LYS A 61 9.53 5.47 -20.69
N LYS A 62 8.38 5.04 -21.22
CA LYS A 62 8.02 5.25 -22.64
C LYS A 62 7.88 6.73 -22.99
N PHE A 63 7.30 7.52 -22.08
CA PHE A 63 7.12 8.96 -22.27
C PHE A 63 8.46 9.72 -22.27
N TYR A 64 9.31 9.45 -21.27
CA TYR A 64 10.61 10.11 -21.13
C TYR A 64 11.71 9.50 -22.01
N LYS A 65 11.44 8.36 -22.67
CA LYS A 65 12.39 7.63 -23.54
C LYS A 65 13.71 7.33 -22.84
N THR A 66 13.66 6.95 -21.56
CA THR A 66 14.87 6.62 -20.80
C THR A 66 15.37 5.21 -21.15
N SER A 67 16.69 5.02 -21.09
CA SER A 67 17.35 3.71 -21.25
C SER A 67 17.60 3.00 -19.91
N GLU A 68 16.89 3.43 -18.86
CA GLU A 68 17.12 2.96 -17.51
C GLU A 68 16.71 1.51 -17.34
N ASN A 69 17.59 0.73 -16.70
CA ASN A 69 17.36 -0.68 -16.36
C ASN A 69 17.02 -0.85 -14.88
N TYR A 70 16.17 0.03 -14.37
CA TYR A 70 15.63 -0.05 -13.03
C TYR A 70 14.19 0.42 -13.06
N THR A 71 13.40 -0.02 -12.09
CA THR A 71 12.02 0.40 -11.93
C THR A 71 11.86 1.11 -10.59
N ILE A 72 11.27 2.32 -10.60
CA ILE A 72 10.85 2.99 -9.38
C ILE A 72 9.36 2.73 -9.18
N ILE A 73 9.03 2.02 -8.12
CA ILE A 73 7.65 1.81 -7.70
C ILE A 73 7.27 2.92 -6.73
N ARG A 74 6.23 3.69 -7.08
CA ARG A 74 5.67 4.76 -6.26
C ARG A 74 4.30 4.32 -5.75
N LEU A 75 4.20 4.13 -4.45
CA LEU A 75 2.99 3.72 -3.75
C LEU A 75 2.27 4.93 -3.13
N PRO A 76 1.02 4.77 -2.69
CA PRO A 76 0.33 5.76 -1.86
C PRO A 76 1.11 6.09 -0.57
N GLU A 77 0.74 7.19 0.07
CA GLU A 77 1.36 7.66 1.32
C GLU A 77 2.86 8.01 1.16
N ASN A 78 3.28 8.50 -0.02
CA ASN A 78 4.66 8.91 -0.34
C ASN A 78 5.72 7.80 -0.20
N ARG A 79 5.31 6.53 -0.20
CA ARG A 79 6.23 5.41 -0.17
C ARG A 79 6.77 5.15 -1.57
N SER A 80 8.08 4.96 -1.69
CA SER A 80 8.67 4.54 -2.96
C SER A 80 9.86 3.63 -2.72
N PHE A 81 10.12 2.77 -3.69
CA PHE A 81 11.29 1.91 -3.67
C PHE A 81 11.78 1.67 -5.09
N LYS A 82 13.09 1.42 -5.19
CA LYS A 82 13.77 1.14 -6.45
C LYS A 82 14.04 -0.35 -6.53
N ILE A 83 13.64 -0.95 -7.65
CA ILE A 83 14.00 -2.31 -8.01
C ILE A 83 15.12 -2.21 -9.04
N GLU A 84 16.32 -2.64 -8.66
CA GLU A 84 17.48 -2.58 -9.53
C GLU A 84 17.48 -3.71 -10.55
N LYS A 85 18.04 -3.44 -11.73
CA LYS A 85 18.27 -4.42 -12.80
C LYS A 85 16.99 -5.06 -13.35
N ILE A 86 15.81 -4.48 -13.10
CA ILE A 86 14.55 -4.86 -13.75
C ILE A 86 13.96 -3.62 -14.40
N ALA A 87 13.83 -3.66 -15.72
CA ALA A 87 13.20 -2.62 -16.47
C ALA A 87 11.65 -2.71 -16.35
N PRO A 88 10.93 -1.58 -16.36
CA PRO A 88 9.47 -1.57 -16.23
C PRO A 88 8.73 -2.45 -17.24
N GLU A 89 9.23 -2.53 -18.47
CA GLU A 89 8.67 -3.35 -19.55
C GLU A 89 8.74 -4.86 -19.25
N ILE A 90 9.74 -5.30 -18.46
CA ILE A 90 9.82 -6.68 -17.98
C ILE A 90 8.87 -6.85 -16.80
N MET A 91 8.79 -5.86 -15.91
CA MET A 91 7.94 -5.90 -14.71
C MET A 91 6.45 -6.09 -15.02
N ILE A 92 5.97 -5.57 -16.15
CA ILE A 92 4.57 -5.77 -16.59
C ILE A 92 4.23 -7.26 -16.75
N ASN A 93 5.21 -8.09 -17.13
CA ASN A 93 5.02 -9.51 -17.35
C ASN A 93 5.19 -10.35 -16.08
N CYS A 94 5.49 -9.73 -14.94
CA CYS A 94 5.62 -10.45 -13.68
C CYS A 94 4.25 -10.86 -13.13
N SER A 95 4.20 -12.05 -12.55
CA SER A 95 3.04 -12.50 -11.78
C SER A 95 3.04 -11.81 -10.42
N LEU A 96 1.85 -11.45 -9.93
CA LEU A 96 1.69 -10.80 -8.63
C LEU A 96 0.82 -11.69 -7.73
N ARG A 97 1.26 -11.91 -6.49
CA ARG A 97 0.53 -12.70 -5.49
C ARG A 97 0.32 -11.88 -4.23
N GLU A 98 -0.93 -11.75 -3.79
CA GLU A 98 -1.29 -11.04 -2.54
C GLU A 98 -1.46 -12.04 -1.40
N SER A 99 -1.03 -11.65 -0.21
CA SER A 99 -1.31 -12.37 1.05
C SER A 99 -1.69 -11.37 2.14
N VAL A 100 -2.67 -11.74 2.98
CA VAL A 100 -3.00 -10.94 4.17
C VAL A 100 -1.87 -11.12 5.18
N MET A 101 -1.38 -10.02 5.73
CA MET A 101 -0.37 -10.04 6.78
C MET A 101 -0.89 -10.80 8.01
N GLY A 102 -0.13 -11.80 8.47
CA GLY A 102 -0.54 -12.68 9.57
C GLY A 102 -1.39 -13.90 9.16
N GLN A 103 -1.77 -14.04 7.89
CA GLN A 103 -2.31 -15.31 7.37
C GLN A 103 -1.22 -16.30 6.93
N VAL A 104 0.04 -15.88 6.86
CA VAL A 104 1.17 -16.76 6.51
C VAL A 104 2.40 -16.44 7.38
N ASP A 105 2.39 -16.93 8.62
CA ASP A 105 3.61 -17.30 9.38
C ASP A 105 3.81 -18.83 9.30
N LYS A 106 3.57 -19.41 8.13
CA LYS A 106 3.91 -20.80 7.82
C LYS A 106 4.34 -20.90 6.36
N ILE A 107 5.57 -20.54 6.09
CA ILE A 107 6.32 -21.19 5.02
C ILE A 107 7.10 -22.31 5.71
N MET A 108 6.66 -23.56 5.46
CA MET A 108 7.51 -24.74 5.57
C MET A 108 8.60 -24.68 4.50
#